data_AF-A0A6N6JSY5-F1
#
_entry.id   AF-A0A6N6JSY5-F1
#
_cell.length_a   1.000
_cell.length_b   1.000
_cell.length_c   1.000
_cell.angle_alpha   90.00
_cell.angle_beta   90.00
_cell.angle_gamma   90.00
#
_symmetry.space_group_name_H-M   'P 1'
#
loop_
_entity.id
_entity.type
_entity.pdbx_description
1 polymer ?
#
loop_
_entity_poly.entity_id
_entity_poly.type
_entity_poly.pdbx_seq_one_letter_code
_entity_poly.pdbx_strand_id
1 'polypeptide(L)'
;MTSAVHRLKVAHRVETLTPSVTVAFTNRAKKMREQGLDVLGFAAGEPDFDTPDAIKQAAIDSLRAGNTKYMPTLGDAASRNAIARKFTETSNRLAKEHAAAVRKWVDEQRGK
;
A
#
# COMPACT_ATOMS: atom_id res chain seq x y z
N MET A 1 -14.96 -29.97 -42.19
CA MET A 1 -14.22 -28.70 -42.14
C MET A 1 -13.94 -28.38 -40.67
N THR A 2 -12.77 -28.77 -40.17
CA THR A 2 -12.40 -28.65 -38.76
C THR A 2 -11.69 -27.32 -38.57
N SER A 3 -12.38 -26.33 -38.00
CA SER A 3 -11.79 -25.03 -37.69
C SER A 3 -10.75 -25.20 -36.58
N ALA A 4 -9.48 -24.96 -36.91
CA ALA A 4 -8.40 -24.97 -35.95
C ALA A 4 -8.49 -23.72 -35.08
N VAL A 5 -9.00 -23.89 -33.86
CA VAL A 5 -8.96 -22.86 -32.82
C VAL A 5 -7.49 -22.56 -32.52
N HIS A 6 -7.00 -21.42 -32.98
CA HIS A 6 -5.67 -20.94 -32.62
C HIS A 6 -5.64 -20.67 -31.12
N ARG A 7 -4.88 -21.47 -30.36
CA ARG A 7 -4.64 -21.19 -28.94
C ARG A 7 -3.83 -19.90 -28.84
N LEU A 8 -4.39 -18.90 -28.17
CA LEU A 8 -3.65 -17.72 -27.76
C LEU A 8 -2.49 -18.17 -26.86
N LYS A 9 -1.26 -17.99 -27.33
CA LYS A 9 -0.05 -18.27 -26.57
C LYS A 9 0.39 -17.00 -25.84
N VAL A 10 0.46 -17.07 -24.52
CA VAL A 10 0.98 -15.98 -23.69
C VAL A 10 2.51 -15.96 -23.73
N ALA A 11 3.12 -14.83 -23.34
CA ALA A 11 4.58 -14.75 -23.24
C ALA A 11 5.11 -15.73 -22.18
N HIS A 12 6.25 -16.37 -22.45
CA HIS A 12 6.82 -17.41 -21.58
C HIS A 12 7.00 -16.96 -20.11
N ARG A 13 7.43 -15.71 -19.88
CA ARG A 13 7.57 -15.13 -18.52
C ARG A 13 6.26 -15.11 -17.71
N VAL A 14 5.10 -15.16 -18.37
CA VAL A 14 3.79 -15.23 -17.72
C VAL A 14 3.50 -16.67 -17.31
N GLU A 15 3.90 -17.65 -18.12
CA GLU A 15 3.74 -19.08 -17.82
C GLU A 15 4.53 -19.50 -16.58
N THR A 16 5.63 -18.81 -16.29
CA THR A 16 6.48 -19.08 -15.12
C THR A 16 5.98 -18.45 -13.82
N LEU A 17 4.90 -17.66 -13.84
CA LEU A 17 4.36 -17.03 -12.63
C LEU A 17 3.54 -18.03 -11.81
N THR A 18 3.91 -18.19 -10.54
CA THR A 18 3.12 -18.99 -9.60
C THR A 18 1.83 -18.25 -9.22
N PRO A 19 0.67 -18.94 -9.16
CA PRO A 19 -0.56 -18.36 -8.64
C PRO A 19 -0.40 -17.81 -7.21
N SER A 20 -1.08 -16.72 -6.90
CA SER A 20 -1.03 -16.10 -5.57
C SER A 20 -1.75 -16.97 -4.53
N VAL A 21 -0.99 -17.45 -3.55
CA VAL A 21 -1.51 -18.17 -2.37
C VAL A 21 -2.42 -17.27 -1.54
N THR A 22 -2.07 -15.99 -1.40
CA THR A 22 -2.86 -15.00 -0.65
C THR A 22 -4.25 -14.82 -1.25
N VAL A 23 -4.36 -14.70 -2.57
CA VAL A 23 -5.68 -14.57 -3.24
C VAL A 23 -6.53 -15.83 -3.06
N ALA A 24 -5.93 -17.01 -3.20
CA ALA A 24 -6.64 -18.28 -3.00
C ALA A 24 -7.18 -18.40 -1.57
N PHE A 25 -6.38 -18.00 -0.57
CA PHE A 25 -6.76 -18.02 0.84
C PHE A 25 -7.88 -17.01 1.13
N THR A 26 -7.76 -15.75 0.69
CA THR A 26 -8.77 -14.70 0.87
C THR A 26 -10.11 -15.11 0.24
N ASN A 27 -10.08 -15.70 -0.96
CA ASN A 27 -11.28 -16.19 -1.64
C ASN A 27 -11.96 -17.33 -0.88
N ARG A 28 -11.18 -18.26 -0.30
CA ARG A 28 -11.72 -19.33 0.53
C ARG A 28 -12.38 -18.79 1.79
N ALA A 29 -11.71 -17.86 2.50
CA ALA A 29 -12.27 -17.22 3.69
C ALA A 29 -13.57 -16.48 3.38
N LYS A 30 -13.64 -15.77 2.24
CA LYS A 30 -14.87 -15.12 1.77
C LYS A 30 -16.00 -16.11 1.53
N LYS A 31 -15.75 -17.21 0.80
CA LYS A 31 -16.75 -18.26 0.55
C LYS A 31 -17.28 -18.88 1.84
N MET A 32 -16.41 -19.12 2.82
CA MET A 32 -16.81 -19.65 4.12
C MET A 32 -17.74 -18.68 4.88
N ARG A 33 -17.47 -17.37 4.83
CA ARG A 33 -18.37 -16.34 5.39
C ARG A 33 -19.72 -16.31 4.66
N GLU A 34 -19.72 -16.39 3.33
CA GLU A 34 -20.95 -16.45 2.51
C GLU A 34 -21.80 -17.70 2.83
N GLN A 35 -21.18 -18.78 3.28
CA GLN A 35 -21.84 -19.99 3.78
C GLN A 35 -22.38 -19.86 5.21
N GLY A 36 -22.22 -18.69 5.85
CA GLY A 36 -22.67 -18.43 7.22
C GLY A 36 -21.71 -18.94 8.31
N LEU A 37 -20.49 -19.34 7.95
CA LEU A 37 -19.48 -19.72 8.93
C LEU A 37 -18.85 -18.47 9.57
N ASP A 38 -18.58 -18.54 10.87
CA ASP A 38 -17.82 -17.51 11.58
C ASP A 38 -16.32 -17.66 11.25
N VAL A 39 -15.75 -16.65 10.57
CA VAL A 39 -14.39 -16.68 10.05
C VAL A 39 -13.64 -15.42 10.42
N LEU A 40 -12.64 -15.57 11.30
CA LEU A 40 -11.71 -14.51 11.67
C LEU A 40 -10.56 -14.43 10.66
N GLY A 41 -10.42 -13.27 10.01
CA GLY A 41 -9.42 -13.05 8.98
C GLY A 41 -8.21 -12.31 9.50
N PHE A 42 -7.08 -13.01 9.68
CA PHE A 42 -5.78 -12.42 10.05
C PHE A 42 -4.83 -12.25 8.85
N ALA A 43 -5.36 -12.41 7.63
CA ALA A 43 -4.57 -12.39 6.40
C ALA A 43 -4.63 -11.05 5.65
N ALA A 44 -5.42 -10.08 6.12
CA ALA A 44 -5.48 -8.75 5.51
C ALA A 44 -4.18 -7.99 5.77
N GLY A 45 -3.62 -7.39 4.72
CA GLY A 45 -2.42 -6.54 4.79
C GLY A 45 -2.73 -5.04 4.79
N GLU A 46 -4.01 -4.67 4.78
CA GLU A 46 -4.48 -3.29 4.86
C GLU A 46 -5.03 -2.98 6.26
N PRO A 47 -4.96 -1.73 6.72
CA PRO A 47 -5.55 -1.34 7.99
C PRO A 47 -7.08 -1.49 8.00
N ASP A 48 -7.65 -1.64 9.19
CA ASP A 48 -9.09 -1.78 9.44
C ASP A 48 -9.84 -0.44 9.51
N PHE A 49 -9.11 0.68 9.59
CA PHE A 49 -9.71 2.01 9.58
C PHE A 49 -9.96 2.53 8.15
N ASP A 50 -11.02 3.32 8.02
CA ASP A 50 -11.36 3.99 6.77
C ASP A 50 -10.39 5.16 6.48
N THR A 51 -10.35 5.60 5.22
CA THR A 51 -9.58 6.77 4.80
C THR A 51 -10.05 8.01 5.57
N PRO A 52 -9.14 8.82 6.16
CA PRO A 52 -9.50 10.05 6.85
C PRO A 52 -10.33 11.02 6.00
N ASP A 53 -11.33 11.68 6.60
CA ASP A 53 -12.28 12.54 5.88
C ASP A 53 -11.62 13.72 5.15
N ALA A 54 -10.54 14.28 5.70
CA ALA A 54 -9.78 15.33 5.02
C ALA A 54 -9.23 14.88 3.65
N ILE A 55 -8.83 13.61 3.54
CA ILE A 55 -8.32 13.03 2.28
C ILE A 55 -9.47 12.79 1.31
N LYS A 56 -10.60 12.25 1.81
CA LYS A 56 -11.82 12.06 1.01
C LYS A 56 -12.31 13.40 0.44
N GLN A 57 -12.33 14.45 1.25
CA GLN A 57 -12.76 15.78 0.83
C GLN A 57 -11.84 16.38 -0.23
N ALA A 58 -10.50 16.27 -0.06
CA ALA A 58 -9.55 16.72 -1.07
C ALA A 58 -9.73 16.00 -2.42
N ALA A 59 -10.06 14.70 -2.40
CA ALA A 59 -10.37 13.94 -3.61
C ALA A 59 -11.67 14.42 -4.28
N ILE A 60 -12.72 14.68 -3.50
CA ILE A 60 -14.00 15.22 -3.98
C ILE A 60 -13.80 16.60 -4.61
N ASP A 61 -13.04 17.47 -3.96
CA ASP A 61 -12.79 18.83 -4.45
C ASP A 61 -11.96 18.81 -5.73
N SER A 62 -10.96 17.91 -5.81
CA SER A 62 -10.19 17.70 -7.04
C SER A 62 -11.07 17.24 -8.21
N LEU A 63 -12.01 16.32 -7.94
CA LEU A 63 -12.98 15.86 -8.94
C LEU A 63 -13.89 17.02 -9.40
N ARG A 64 -14.42 17.81 -8.47
CA ARG A 64 -15.27 18.99 -8.76
C ARG A 64 -14.52 20.06 -9.55
N ALA A 65 -13.22 20.21 -9.30
CA ALA A 65 -12.35 21.12 -10.04
C ALA A 65 -12.00 20.61 -11.46
N GLY A 66 -12.43 19.40 -11.83
CA GLY A 66 -12.22 18.84 -13.17
C GLY A 66 -10.85 18.19 -13.39
N ASN A 67 -10.08 17.92 -12.33
CA ASN A 67 -8.74 17.31 -12.38
C ASN A 67 -8.80 15.82 -12.80
N THR A 68 -9.12 15.57 -14.06
CA THR A 68 -9.45 14.22 -14.62
C THR A 68 -8.65 13.88 -15.87
N LYS A 69 -7.71 14.74 -16.25
CA LYS A 69 -6.89 14.59 -17.47
C LYS A 69 -5.53 13.99 -17.14
N TYR A 70 -4.74 13.75 -18.18
CA TYR A 70 -3.40 13.20 -18.04
C TYR A 70 -2.56 14.01 -17.07
N MET A 71 -1.85 13.28 -16.22
CA MET A 71 -0.86 13.81 -15.29
C MET A 71 0.54 13.55 -15.83
N PRO A 72 1.55 14.32 -15.41
CA PRO A 72 2.94 13.98 -15.69
C PRO A 72 3.25 12.56 -15.20
N THR A 73 4.07 11.81 -15.94
CA THR A 73 4.45 10.42 -15.60
C THR A 73 5.03 10.28 -14.19
N LEU A 74 5.73 11.31 -13.70
CA LEU A 74 6.33 11.34 -12.37
C LEU A 74 5.34 11.76 -11.26
N GLY A 75 4.11 12.13 -11.60
CA GLY A 75 3.16 12.83 -10.73
C GLY A 75 3.34 14.36 -10.77
N ASP A 76 2.39 15.09 -10.21
CA ASP A 76 2.46 16.55 -10.14
C ASP A 76 3.54 17.04 -9.18
N ALA A 77 4.02 18.26 -9.42
CA ALA A 77 5.08 18.86 -8.63
C ALA A 77 4.69 19.05 -7.15
N ALA A 78 3.43 19.37 -6.84
CA ALA A 78 3.00 19.62 -5.48
C ALA A 78 3.06 18.33 -4.63
N SER A 79 2.53 17.22 -5.15
CA SER A 79 2.59 15.89 -4.52
C SER A 79 4.03 15.43 -4.32
N ARG A 80 4.88 15.57 -5.35
CA ARG A 80 6.29 15.18 -5.28
C ARG A 80 7.05 15.98 -4.21
N ASN A 81 6.85 17.30 -4.17
CA ASN A 81 7.48 18.17 -3.17
C ASN A 81 6.97 17.88 -1.75
N ALA A 82 5.68 17.59 -1.59
CA ALA A 82 5.10 17.20 -0.30
C ALA A 82 5.70 15.89 0.22
N ILE A 83 5.86 14.89 -0.64
CA ILE A 83 6.50 13.61 -0.30
C ILE A 83 7.97 13.83 0.09
N ALA A 84 8.73 14.59 -0.71
CA ALA A 84 10.14 14.88 -0.44
C ALA A 84 10.30 15.57 0.92
N ARG A 85 9.51 16.62 1.18
CA ARG A 85 9.50 17.33 2.47
C ARG A 85 9.17 16.39 3.63
N LYS A 86 8.08 15.62 3.53
CA LYS A 86 7.68 14.65 4.56
C LYS A 86 8.80 13.67 4.86
N PHE A 87 9.48 13.16 3.83
CA PHE A 87 10.57 12.20 3.99
C PHE A 87 11.76 12.83 4.72
N THR A 88 12.20 14.02 4.31
CA THR A 88 13.29 14.75 4.97
C THR A 88 12.97 15.06 6.43
N GLU A 89 11.77 15.56 6.71
CA GLU A 89 11.33 15.88 8.07
C GLU A 89 11.26 14.64 8.96
N THR A 90 10.70 13.53 8.44
CA THR A 90 10.60 12.27 9.18
C THR A 90 11.99 11.73 9.50
N SER A 91 12.89 11.66 8.52
CA SER A 91 14.25 11.16 8.70
C SER A 91 15.04 12.01 9.70
N ASN A 92 14.93 13.34 9.62
CA ASN A 92 15.58 14.25 10.55
C ASN A 92 15.03 14.10 11.97
N ARG A 93 13.72 13.91 12.13
CA ARG A 93 13.10 13.67 13.43
C ARG A 93 13.60 12.35 14.04
N LEU A 94 13.56 11.26 13.29
CA LEU A 94 14.04 9.94 13.74
C LEU A 94 15.53 9.98 14.13
N ALA A 95 16.38 10.66 13.35
CA ALA A 95 17.79 10.80 13.69
C ALA A 95 18.02 11.54 15.03
N LYS A 96 17.25 12.60 15.29
CA LYS A 96 17.31 13.34 16.56
C LYS A 96 16.83 12.50 17.73
N GLU A 97 15.71 11.79 17.56
CA GLU A 97 15.15 10.88 18.57
C GLU A 97 16.14 9.76 18.92
N HIS A 98 16.77 9.15 17.91
CA HIS A 98 17.79 8.12 18.12
C HIS A 98 19.02 8.68 18.84
N ALA A 99 19.53 9.84 18.44
CA ALA A 99 20.68 10.45 19.11
C ALA A 99 20.37 10.80 20.57
N ALA A 100 19.14 11.24 20.87
CA ALA A 100 18.70 11.50 22.24
C ALA A 100 18.59 10.21 23.05
N ALA A 101 18.02 9.15 22.48
CA ALA A 101 17.91 7.84 23.13
C ALA A 101 19.29 7.25 23.45
N VAL A 102 20.26 7.34 22.54
CA VAL A 102 21.63 6.88 22.76
C VAL A 102 22.31 7.69 23.86
N ARG A 103 22.22 9.02 23.85
CA ARG A 103 22.80 9.86 24.92
C ARG A 103 22.23 9.48 26.29
N LYS A 104 20.90 9.37 26.39
CA LYS A 104 20.23 8.96 27.63
C LYS A 104 20.74 7.60 28.13
N TRP A 105 20.84 6.63 27.23
CA TRP A 105 21.37 5.31 27.58
C TRP A 105 22.82 5.36 28.07
N VAL A 106 23.69 6.13 27.41
CA VAL A 106 25.10 6.30 27.84
C VAL A 106 25.18 6.92 29.23
N ASP A 107 24.39 7.95 29.51
CA ASP A 107 24.36 8.61 30.81
C ASP A 107 23.88 7.66 31.92
N GLU A 108 22.88 6.83 31.63
CA GLU A 108 22.39 5.78 32.54
C GLU A 108 23.43 4.69 32.84
N GLN A 109 24.30 4.36 31.88
CA GLN A 109 25.39 3.38 32.12
C GLN A 109 26.55 3.98 32.92
N ARG A 110 26.78 5.29 32.84
CA ARG A 110 27.85 5.98 33.58
C ARG A 110 27.55 6.21 35.05
N GLY A 111 26.28 6.11 35.44
CA GLY A 111 25.82 6.21 36.83
C GLY A 111 25.74 4.88 37.58
N LYS A 112 26.20 3.77 36.98
CA LYS A 112 26.31 2.43 37.58
C LYS A 112 27.77 2.07 37.74
#